data_AF-A0A378CDK3-F1
#
_entry.id   AF-A0A378CDK3-F1
#
_cell.length_a   1.000
_cell.length_b   1.000
_cell.length_c   1.000
_cell.angle_alpha   90.00
_cell.angle_beta   90.00
_cell.angle_gamma   90.00
#
_symmetry.space_group_name_H-M   'P 1'
#
loop_
_entity.id
_entity.type
_entity.pdbx_description
1 polymer ?
#
loop_
_entity_poly.entity_id
_entity_poly.type
_entity_poly.pdbx_seq_one_letter_code
_entity_poly.pdbx_strand_id
1 'polypeptide(L)'
;MLQPVVRVGEWLVTPSVNQISRKGRQLTLEPRLIDLLVFFARHPGEVLSRDELIENVWTRNVVTSHVVTQSISELRKSLKDGDDVSLEYIATVPKRGYKLTVPVIWCTEEGEELAPSMEALTPSPSTAVPAPPAAGAPSDVSVPLPDAAAPPPAPTVASAPSGRKRLTTALVWGLFLLALGTCVALVALSSMESRPPVNKARLLLNPRDIDIHLVNGNSCANWSSQHSYAVGLASLITTSLNTFSTFMVHDKTDYNINEPSSSGKTLTIEFVNQRHYRAQQCFMSVQLVDNADSSTMLDKRYFVTNDNQLTIQNDLMNSLSDALAQPWPARMQAMLRQYQPSQSVALTYFYQSHQLLMKGDVDSLSKASSLLDDVIKRAPDFIYAYAEKTLGGCIAPFTTAA
;
A
#
# COMPACT_ATOMS: atom_id res chain seq x y z
N MET A 1 -18.52 0.79 2.63
CA MET A 1 -17.61 1.95 2.46
C MET A 1 -17.73 2.38 1.02
N LEU A 2 -18.23 3.58 0.76
CA LEU A 2 -18.15 4.19 -0.57
C LEU A 2 -16.69 4.58 -0.81
N GLN A 3 -16.16 4.29 -1.99
CA GLN A 3 -14.81 4.73 -2.36
C GLN A 3 -14.88 6.20 -2.81
N PRO A 4 -13.92 7.06 -2.41
CA PRO A 4 -13.94 8.47 -2.78
C PRO A 4 -13.84 8.64 -4.29
N VAL A 5 -14.62 9.59 -4.81
CA VAL A 5 -14.61 9.96 -6.23
C VAL A 5 -13.39 10.84 -6.48
N VAL A 6 -12.62 10.55 -7.53
CA VAL A 6 -11.40 11.31 -7.83
C VAL A 6 -11.47 11.95 -9.21
N ARG A 7 -11.25 13.25 -9.26
CA ARG A 7 -11.21 14.03 -10.50
C ARG A 7 -9.77 14.17 -10.97
N VAL A 8 -9.49 13.65 -12.16
CA VAL A 8 -8.20 13.68 -12.85
C VAL A 8 -8.34 14.60 -14.07
N GLY A 9 -7.96 15.87 -13.93
CA GLY A 9 -8.17 16.92 -14.93
C GLY A 9 -9.65 17.16 -15.24
N GLU A 10 -10.09 16.78 -16.44
CA GLU A 10 -11.50 16.85 -16.85
C GLU A 10 -12.29 15.56 -16.60
N TRP A 11 -11.63 14.45 -16.26
CA TRP A 11 -12.27 13.16 -16.02
C TRP A 11 -12.60 12.96 -14.54
N LEU A 12 -13.86 12.72 -14.22
CA LEU A 12 -14.32 12.27 -12.91
C LEU A 12 -14.34 10.72 -12.93
N VAL A 13 -13.51 10.13 -12.09
CA VAL A 13 -13.29 8.67 -11.96
C VAL A 13 -14.12 8.15 -10.79
N THR A 14 -14.92 7.11 -11.04
CA THR A 14 -15.75 6.44 -10.03
C THR A 14 -15.29 4.98 -9.92
N PRO A 15 -14.33 4.66 -9.01
CA PRO A 15 -13.67 3.35 -9.02
C PRO A 15 -14.62 2.19 -8.71
N SER A 16 -15.63 2.42 -7.87
CA SER A 16 -16.64 1.43 -7.46
C SER A 16 -17.47 0.84 -8.62
N VAL A 17 -17.49 1.49 -9.80
CA VAL A 17 -18.19 1.01 -11.00
C VAL A 17 -17.26 0.89 -12.22
N ASN A 18 -15.95 1.10 -12.06
CA ASN A 18 -14.94 1.08 -13.12
C ASN A 18 -15.23 2.04 -14.30
N GLN A 19 -15.74 3.24 -14.00
CA GLN A 19 -16.07 4.25 -15.02
C GLN A 19 -15.29 5.55 -14.84
N ILE A 20 -15.01 6.21 -15.97
CA ILE A 20 -14.60 7.60 -16.03
C ILE A 20 -15.67 8.42 -16.78
N SER A 21 -15.86 9.68 -16.39
CA SER A 21 -16.85 10.56 -17.00
C SER A 21 -16.32 11.98 -17.24
N ARG A 22 -16.65 12.58 -18.39
CA ARG A 22 -16.23 13.93 -18.81
C ARG A 22 -17.41 14.60 -19.52
N LYS A 23 -17.84 15.77 -19.05
CA LYS A 23 -18.89 16.61 -19.70
C LYS A 23 -20.17 15.84 -20.10
N GLY A 24 -20.62 14.91 -19.23
CA GLY A 24 -21.82 14.08 -19.45
C GLY A 24 -21.60 12.81 -20.27
N ARG A 25 -20.44 12.60 -20.88
CA ARG A 25 -20.04 11.33 -21.52
C ARG A 25 -19.42 10.41 -20.48
N GLN A 26 -19.82 9.14 -20.47
CA GLN A 26 -19.27 8.08 -19.61
C GLN A 26 -18.52 7.05 -20.45
N LEU A 27 -17.42 6.52 -19.92
CA LEU A 27 -16.62 5.45 -20.51
C LEU A 27 -16.27 4.43 -19.43
N THR A 28 -16.73 3.19 -19.60
CA THR A 28 -16.33 2.05 -18.75
C THR A 28 -14.97 1.53 -19.21
N LEU A 29 -14.06 1.25 -18.27
CA LEU A 29 -12.72 0.72 -18.54
C LEU A 29 -12.55 -0.68 -17.92
N GLU A 30 -11.50 -1.39 -18.32
CA GLU A 30 -11.04 -2.57 -17.56
C GLU A 30 -10.65 -2.13 -16.13
N PRO A 31 -11.00 -2.87 -15.07
CA PRO A 31 -10.69 -2.50 -13.69
C PRO A 31 -9.22 -2.15 -13.47
N ARG A 32 -8.31 -2.92 -14.08
CA ARG A 32 -6.87 -2.67 -14.08
C ARG A 32 -6.47 -1.26 -14.57
N LEU A 33 -7.18 -0.70 -15.55
CA LEU A 33 -6.92 0.65 -16.05
C LEU A 33 -7.46 1.73 -15.11
N ILE A 34 -8.51 1.41 -14.33
CA ILE A 34 -9.03 2.25 -13.25
C ILE A 34 -8.08 2.21 -12.06
N ASP A 35 -7.62 1.04 -11.64
CA ASP A 35 -6.61 0.88 -10.58
C ASP A 35 -5.31 1.63 -10.94
N LEU A 36 -4.85 1.51 -12.19
CA LEU A 36 -3.71 2.25 -12.73
C LEU A 36 -3.94 3.78 -12.68
N LEU A 37 -5.12 4.26 -13.08
CA LEU A 37 -5.47 5.68 -13.05
C LEU A 37 -5.61 6.22 -11.62
N VAL A 38 -6.17 5.43 -10.70
CA VAL A 38 -6.29 5.75 -9.26
C VAL A 38 -4.91 5.76 -8.60
N PHE A 39 -4.00 4.87 -9.00
CA PHE A 39 -2.61 4.89 -8.52
C PHE A 39 -1.87 6.14 -9.00
N PHE A 40 -1.98 6.51 -10.29
CA PHE A 40 -1.50 7.82 -10.77
C PHE A 40 -2.14 9.01 -10.03
N ALA A 41 -3.43 8.91 -9.68
CA ALA A 41 -4.15 9.97 -8.96
C ALA A 41 -3.75 10.09 -7.47
N ARG A 42 -3.22 9.02 -6.86
CA ARG A 42 -2.59 9.04 -5.52
C ARG A 42 -1.17 9.61 -5.54
N HIS A 43 -0.52 9.58 -6.70
CA HIS A 43 0.84 10.07 -6.93
C HIS A 43 0.89 11.21 -7.97
N PRO A 44 0.10 12.30 -7.79
CA PRO A 44 -0.04 13.35 -8.80
C PRO A 44 1.27 14.10 -9.00
N GLY A 45 1.71 14.21 -10.26
CA GLY A 45 2.96 14.90 -10.59
C GLY A 45 4.25 14.14 -10.28
N GLU A 46 4.18 12.94 -9.71
CA GLU A 46 5.36 12.08 -9.49
C GLU A 46 5.78 11.34 -10.77
N VAL A 47 6.98 10.73 -10.77
CA VAL A 47 7.48 9.92 -11.89
C VAL A 47 7.56 8.48 -11.42
N LEU A 48 6.53 7.70 -11.74
CA LEU A 48 6.41 6.30 -11.37
C LEU A 48 7.23 5.42 -12.33
N SER A 49 8.07 4.53 -11.80
CA SER A 49 8.83 3.59 -12.62
C SER A 49 7.95 2.45 -13.14
N ARG A 50 8.47 1.64 -14.08
CA ARG A 50 7.70 0.48 -14.58
C ARG A 50 7.46 -0.56 -13.49
N ASP A 51 8.44 -0.73 -12.61
CA ASP A 51 8.44 -1.81 -11.62
C ASP A 51 7.55 -1.44 -10.43
N GLU A 52 7.55 -0.16 -10.02
CA GLU A 52 6.55 0.41 -9.10
C GLU A 52 5.10 0.19 -9.59
N LEU A 53 4.85 0.40 -10.88
CA LEU A 53 3.53 0.16 -11.47
C LEU A 53 3.16 -1.33 -11.41
N ILE A 54 4.10 -2.25 -11.70
CA ILE A 54 3.89 -3.70 -11.60
C ILE A 54 3.52 -4.10 -10.16
N GLU A 55 4.32 -3.71 -9.17
CA GLU A 55 4.10 -4.11 -7.78
C GLU A 55 2.76 -3.60 -7.21
N ASN A 56 2.36 -2.37 -7.54
CA ASN A 56 1.19 -1.73 -6.94
C ASN A 56 -0.14 -1.96 -7.69
N VAL A 57 -0.10 -2.28 -9.00
CA VAL A 57 -1.31 -2.49 -9.82
C VAL A 57 -1.47 -3.95 -10.27
N TRP A 58 -0.38 -4.73 -10.28
CA TRP A 58 -0.39 -6.17 -10.59
C TRP A 58 0.10 -7.04 -9.41
N THR A 59 -0.19 -6.64 -8.16
CA THR A 59 0.28 -7.25 -6.88
C THR A 59 0.02 -8.76 -6.69
N ARG A 60 -0.67 -9.44 -7.61
CA ARG A 60 -0.87 -10.90 -7.62
C ARG A 60 -0.50 -11.60 -8.95
N ASN A 61 0.04 -10.86 -9.93
CA ASN A 61 0.33 -11.37 -11.27
C ASN A 61 1.73 -10.93 -11.72
N VAL A 62 2.63 -11.88 -11.94
CA VAL A 62 3.93 -11.60 -12.55
C VAL A 62 3.71 -11.20 -14.02
N VAL A 63 3.79 -9.91 -14.31
CA VAL A 63 3.63 -9.36 -15.67
C VAL A 63 4.92 -8.75 -16.20
N THR A 64 5.11 -8.80 -17.51
CA THR A 64 6.29 -8.22 -18.15
C THR A 64 6.13 -6.72 -18.38
N SER A 65 7.24 -6.00 -18.50
CA SER A 65 7.29 -4.55 -18.78
C SER A 65 6.58 -4.15 -20.09
N HIS A 66 6.31 -5.12 -20.98
CA HIS A 66 5.51 -4.92 -22.18
C HIS A 66 4.02 -4.71 -21.86
N VAL A 67 3.45 -5.50 -20.92
CA VAL A 67 2.05 -5.37 -20.47
C VAL A 67 1.80 -3.99 -19.89
N VAL A 68 2.71 -3.50 -19.03
CA VAL A 68 2.64 -2.12 -18.48
C VAL A 68 2.61 -1.08 -19.60
N THR A 69 3.46 -1.26 -20.61
CA THR A 69 3.57 -0.33 -21.74
C THR A 69 2.32 -0.35 -22.63
N GLN A 70 1.67 -1.52 -22.78
CA GLN A 70 0.37 -1.66 -23.43
C GLN A 70 -0.74 -0.97 -22.62
N SER A 71 -0.90 -1.29 -21.33
CA SER A 71 -1.96 -0.71 -20.48
C SER A 71 -1.84 0.82 -20.33
N ILE A 72 -0.62 1.37 -20.30
CA ILE A 72 -0.40 2.83 -20.38
C ILE A 72 -0.88 3.40 -21.72
N SER A 73 -0.69 2.69 -22.83
CA SER A 73 -1.12 3.12 -24.17
C SER A 73 -2.64 3.06 -24.33
N GLU A 74 -3.27 2.04 -23.76
CA GLU A 74 -4.73 1.88 -23.69
C GLU A 74 -5.36 2.95 -22.79
N LEU A 75 -4.81 3.18 -21.59
CA LEU A 75 -5.26 4.25 -20.70
C LEU A 75 -5.12 5.64 -21.35
N ARG A 76 -4.01 5.92 -22.04
CA ARG A 76 -3.85 7.15 -22.84
C ARG A 76 -4.92 7.27 -23.93
N LYS A 77 -5.20 6.20 -24.68
CA LYS A 77 -6.23 6.19 -25.73
C LYS A 77 -7.62 6.48 -25.15
N SER A 78 -7.94 5.90 -24.00
CA SER A 78 -9.20 6.13 -23.28
C SER A 78 -9.32 7.55 -22.72
N LEU A 79 -8.25 8.11 -22.16
CA LEU A 79 -8.24 9.50 -21.64
C LEU A 79 -8.26 10.56 -22.75
N LYS A 80 -7.73 10.23 -23.95
CA LYS A 80 -7.88 11.05 -25.16
C LYS A 80 -9.29 10.99 -25.75
N ASP A 81 -9.99 9.86 -25.71
CA ASP A 81 -11.38 9.70 -26.18
C ASP A 81 -11.64 10.20 -27.64
N GLY A 82 -10.61 10.09 -28.49
CA GLY A 82 -10.61 10.56 -29.88
C GLY A 82 -10.35 12.06 -30.09
N ASP A 83 -10.19 12.82 -29.00
CA ASP A 83 -10.00 14.28 -28.97
C ASP A 83 -8.51 14.63 -29.03
N ASP A 84 -7.95 14.79 -30.24
CA ASP A 84 -6.48 14.83 -30.42
C ASP A 84 -5.82 16.14 -29.93
N VAL A 85 -6.63 17.14 -29.56
CA VAL A 85 -6.23 18.41 -28.93
C VAL A 85 -6.07 18.26 -27.40
N SER A 86 -6.38 17.10 -26.83
CA SER A 86 -6.30 16.86 -25.39
C SER A 86 -4.86 16.84 -24.85
N LEU A 87 -4.69 17.42 -23.65
CA LEU A 87 -3.43 17.43 -22.89
C LEU A 87 -2.87 16.01 -22.70
N GLU A 88 -1.55 15.84 -22.71
CA GLU A 88 -0.92 14.53 -22.46
C GLU A 88 -1.01 14.15 -20.97
N TYR A 89 -2.18 13.61 -20.57
CA TYR A 89 -2.52 13.20 -19.20
C TYR A 89 -1.41 12.43 -18.48
N ILE A 90 -0.78 11.49 -19.17
CA ILE A 90 0.33 10.68 -18.68
C ILE A 90 1.51 10.91 -19.63
N ALA A 91 2.53 11.65 -19.18
CA ALA A 91 3.77 11.89 -19.93
C ALA A 91 4.77 10.73 -19.77
N THR A 92 5.56 10.45 -20.81
CA THR A 92 6.68 9.50 -20.73
C THR A 92 7.95 10.23 -20.27
N VAL A 93 8.61 9.75 -19.21
CA VAL A 93 9.91 10.28 -18.77
C VAL A 93 11.02 9.30 -19.22
N PRO A 94 11.87 9.67 -20.20
CA PRO A 94 12.88 8.78 -20.76
C PRO A 94 13.78 8.17 -19.68
N LYS A 95 14.04 6.86 -19.79
CA LYS A 95 14.84 6.06 -18.84
C LYS A 95 14.35 6.06 -17.38
N ARG A 96 13.16 6.60 -17.07
CA ARG A 96 12.62 6.64 -15.69
C ARG A 96 11.24 6.01 -15.55
N GLY A 97 10.29 6.31 -16.44
CA GLY A 97 8.93 5.78 -16.34
C GLY A 97 7.87 6.74 -16.85
N TYR A 98 6.80 6.93 -16.08
CA TYR A 98 5.59 7.65 -16.47
C TYR A 98 5.16 8.65 -15.40
N LYS A 99 4.57 9.79 -15.80
CA LYS A 99 4.12 10.85 -14.89
C LYS A 99 2.73 11.34 -15.25
N LEU A 100 1.84 11.43 -14.26
CA LEU A 100 0.58 12.16 -14.41
C LEU A 100 0.86 13.68 -14.43
N THR A 101 0.34 14.39 -15.44
CA THR A 101 0.62 15.82 -15.68
C THR A 101 -0.53 16.74 -15.27
N VAL A 102 -1.75 16.21 -15.20
CA VAL A 102 -2.98 16.96 -14.93
C VAL A 102 -3.23 17.13 -13.42
N PRO A 103 -3.93 18.19 -12.99
CA PRO A 103 -4.34 18.35 -11.60
C PRO A 103 -5.28 17.23 -11.16
N VAL A 104 -5.18 16.85 -9.88
CA VAL A 104 -6.02 15.83 -9.24
C VAL A 104 -6.73 16.44 -8.04
N ILE A 105 -8.03 16.20 -7.92
CA ILE A 105 -8.87 16.63 -6.80
C ILE A 105 -9.62 15.41 -6.28
N TRP A 106 -9.55 15.17 -4.97
CA TRP A 106 -10.31 14.11 -4.30
C TRP A 106 -11.60 14.70 -3.73
N CYS A 107 -12.74 14.11 -4.09
CA CYS A 107 -14.05 14.59 -3.64
C CYS A 107 -14.67 13.60 -2.64
N THR A 108 -14.85 14.06 -1.40
CA THR A 108 -15.90 13.59 -0.50
C THR A 108 -17.24 14.22 -0.90
N GLU A 109 -18.37 13.58 -0.56
CA GLU A 109 -19.70 14.12 -0.91
C GLU A 109 -20.15 15.30 -0.02
N GLU A 110 -19.44 15.56 1.07
CA GLU A 110 -19.53 16.81 1.83
C GLU A 110 -18.55 17.82 1.24
N GLY A 111 -19.09 18.85 0.58
CA GLY A 111 -18.33 19.83 -0.18
C GLY A 111 -17.91 21.03 0.65
N GLU A 112 -16.72 20.97 1.24
CA GLU A 112 -15.99 22.16 1.71
C GLU A 112 -14.51 22.06 1.33
N GLU A 113 -13.92 23.17 0.85
CA GLU A 113 -12.64 23.18 0.16
C GLU A 113 -11.47 23.37 1.14
N LEU A 114 -10.87 22.25 1.58
CA LEU A 114 -9.69 22.26 2.46
C LEU A 114 -8.40 22.69 1.74
N ALA A 115 -8.32 23.97 1.39
CA ALA A 115 -7.09 24.65 1.04
C ALA A 115 -6.30 25.04 2.32
N PRO A 116 -4.97 24.84 2.38
CA PRO A 116 -4.17 25.22 3.54
C PRO A 116 -3.95 26.74 3.59
N SER A 117 -4.74 27.45 4.41
CA SER A 117 -4.59 28.89 4.63
C SER A 117 -3.44 29.20 5.59
N MET A 118 -2.52 30.06 5.14
CA MET A 118 -1.38 30.54 5.92
C MET A 118 -1.80 31.67 6.88
N GLU A 119 -1.04 31.89 7.96
CA GLU A 119 -1.42 32.78 9.06
C GLU A 119 -1.65 34.25 8.66
N ALA A 120 -2.57 34.91 9.36
CA ALA A 120 -3.03 36.27 9.07
C ALA A 120 -2.40 37.34 9.98
N LEU A 121 -2.24 38.55 9.43
CA LEU A 121 -2.07 39.78 10.20
C LEU A 121 -3.08 40.85 9.72
N THR A 122 -3.56 41.64 10.67
CA THR A 122 -4.79 42.47 10.69
C THR A 122 -4.48 43.99 10.60
N PRO A 123 -5.43 44.96 10.71
CA PRO A 123 -6.81 45.09 10.17
C PRO A 123 -7.23 46.53 9.68
N SER A 124 -8.38 46.65 8.97
CA SER A 124 -9.41 47.74 9.09
C SER A 124 -9.08 49.25 8.81
N PRO A 125 -10.06 50.22 8.84
CA PRO A 125 -11.42 50.25 8.25
C PRO A 125 -11.84 51.62 7.58
N SER A 126 -13.12 51.73 7.11
CA SER A 126 -13.89 52.97 6.80
C SER A 126 -13.51 53.75 5.51
N THR A 127 -14.36 54.51 4.79
CA THR A 127 -15.49 55.42 5.15
C THR A 127 -16.57 55.48 4.02
N ALA A 128 -17.67 56.26 4.12
CA ALA A 128 -18.89 56.10 3.28
C ALA A 128 -19.63 57.38 2.80
N VAL A 129 -20.45 57.24 1.72
CA VAL A 129 -21.60 58.08 1.19
C VAL A 129 -21.35 59.57 0.83
N PRO A 130 -22.26 60.33 0.13
CA PRO A 130 -23.60 60.02 -0.46
C PRO A 130 -23.83 60.44 -1.96
N ALA A 131 -25.08 60.34 -2.45
CA ALA A 131 -25.62 60.74 -3.78
C ALA A 131 -26.22 62.19 -3.76
N PRO A 132 -27.31 62.65 -4.46
CA PRO A 132 -28.29 62.11 -5.46
C PRO A 132 -28.23 62.96 -6.78
N PRO A 133 -29.28 63.48 -7.51
CA PRO A 133 -30.74 63.23 -7.65
C PRO A 133 -31.34 63.24 -9.11
N ALA A 134 -32.69 63.11 -9.20
CA ALA A 134 -33.63 63.64 -10.24
C ALA A 134 -33.61 63.06 -11.69
N ALA A 135 -34.72 62.93 -12.44
CA ALA A 135 -36.20 62.96 -12.21
C ALA A 135 -36.88 62.17 -13.38
N GLY A 136 -38.17 61.83 -13.46
CA GLY A 136 -39.39 62.14 -12.68
C GLY A 136 -40.52 61.13 -13.03
N ALA A 137 -41.80 61.43 -12.71
CA ALA A 137 -42.92 60.45 -12.68
C ALA A 137 -44.19 60.93 -13.48
N PRO A 138 -45.43 60.49 -13.18
CA PRO A 138 -46.10 59.26 -13.66
C PRO A 138 -47.46 59.52 -14.36
N SER A 139 -48.23 58.47 -14.73
CA SER A 139 -49.71 58.46 -14.79
C SER A 139 -50.31 57.05 -14.95
N ASP A 140 -51.52 56.84 -14.41
CA ASP A 140 -52.36 55.63 -14.51
C ASP A 140 -53.26 55.59 -15.78
N VAL A 141 -53.98 54.49 -16.02
CA VAL A 141 -55.46 54.41 -16.29
C VAL A 141 -55.94 52.96 -16.60
N SER A 142 -57.24 52.70 -16.43
CA SER A 142 -57.90 51.38 -16.29
C SER A 142 -58.48 50.70 -17.56
N VAL A 143 -58.46 49.35 -17.57
CA VAL A 143 -59.57 48.36 -17.78
C VAL A 143 -60.89 48.90 -18.41
N PRO A 144 -61.52 48.31 -19.47
CA PRO A 144 -62.00 46.89 -19.56
C PRO A 144 -62.02 46.17 -20.95
N LEU A 145 -62.57 44.93 -20.97
CA LEU A 145 -63.04 44.12 -22.13
C LEU A 145 -64.41 44.66 -22.69
N PRO A 146 -65.01 44.13 -23.80
CA PRO A 146 -64.80 42.86 -24.55
C PRO A 146 -64.52 43.11 -26.09
N ASP A 147 -64.88 42.35 -27.14
CA ASP A 147 -65.74 41.14 -27.35
C ASP A 147 -65.50 40.42 -28.72
N ALA A 148 -66.19 39.28 -28.92
CA ALA A 148 -66.68 38.62 -30.16
C ALA A 148 -65.78 38.42 -31.41
N ALA A 149 -65.47 37.15 -31.74
CA ALA A 149 -65.82 36.48 -33.03
C ALA A 149 -65.18 35.08 -33.21
N ALA A 150 -65.87 34.16 -33.93
CA ALA A 150 -65.42 32.82 -34.39
C ALA A 150 -66.42 32.29 -35.45
N PRO A 151 -66.26 31.10 -36.09
CA PRO A 151 -65.10 30.26 -36.46
C PRO A 151 -65.06 30.18 -38.04
N PRO A 152 -65.01 29.04 -38.79
CA PRO A 152 -64.31 27.73 -38.73
C PRO A 152 -63.42 27.55 -40.01
N PRO A 153 -63.10 26.35 -40.59
CA PRO A 153 -63.19 24.95 -40.15
C PRO A 153 -61.88 24.12 -40.26
N ALA A 154 -61.95 22.83 -39.91
CA ALA A 154 -60.86 21.83 -40.03
C ALA A 154 -60.82 21.13 -41.42
N PRO A 155 -59.91 20.15 -41.62
CA PRO A 155 -60.39 18.78 -41.45
C PRO A 155 -59.49 17.87 -40.58
N THR A 156 -60.10 16.84 -40.00
CA THR A 156 -59.46 15.80 -39.18
C THR A 156 -58.96 14.62 -40.01
N VAL A 157 -57.84 14.00 -39.61
CA VAL A 157 -57.47 12.62 -40.02
C VAL A 157 -57.43 11.74 -38.77
N ALA A 158 -58.19 10.65 -38.78
CA ALA A 158 -58.25 9.70 -37.66
C ALA A 158 -57.15 8.63 -37.75
N SER A 159 -56.73 8.10 -36.60
CA SER A 159 -55.86 6.91 -36.52
C SER A 159 -56.39 5.92 -35.48
N ALA A 160 -56.31 4.62 -35.80
CA ALA A 160 -56.86 3.54 -34.98
C ALA A 160 -55.78 2.85 -34.13
N PRO A 161 -56.11 2.31 -32.94
CA PRO A 161 -55.13 1.70 -32.04
C PRO A 161 -54.77 0.24 -32.42
N SER A 162 -53.48 -0.08 -32.44
CA SER A 162 -52.96 -1.43 -32.71
C SER A 162 -52.42 -2.14 -31.45
N GLY A 163 -53.33 -2.62 -30.61
CA GLY A 163 -52.99 -3.24 -29.32
C GLY A 163 -52.59 -4.72 -29.39
N ARG A 164 -51.29 -5.04 -29.62
CA ARG A 164 -50.74 -6.41 -29.37
C ARG A 164 -49.21 -6.52 -29.19
N LYS A 165 -48.55 -5.55 -28.54
CA LYS A 165 -47.09 -5.58 -28.26
C LYS A 165 -46.63 -5.30 -26.80
N ARG A 166 -47.55 -5.18 -25.83
CA ARG A 166 -47.18 -4.89 -24.41
C ARG A 166 -46.95 -6.11 -23.51
N LEU A 167 -47.44 -7.30 -23.88
CA LEU A 167 -47.32 -8.51 -23.04
C LEU A 167 -45.92 -9.15 -23.14
N THR A 168 -45.34 -9.15 -24.33
CA THR A 168 -43.99 -9.70 -24.59
C THR A 168 -42.89 -8.86 -23.95
N THR A 169 -43.01 -7.52 -23.95
CA THR A 169 -42.05 -6.64 -23.28
C THR A 169 -42.07 -6.84 -21.76
N ALA A 170 -43.25 -7.01 -21.15
CA ALA A 170 -43.37 -7.27 -19.72
C ALA A 170 -42.68 -8.59 -19.31
N LEU A 171 -42.85 -9.66 -20.09
CA LEU A 171 -42.17 -10.95 -19.86
C LEU A 171 -40.65 -10.86 -20.01
N VAL A 172 -40.16 -10.15 -21.04
CA VAL A 172 -38.71 -9.93 -21.24
C VAL A 172 -38.10 -9.12 -20.08
N TRP A 173 -38.77 -8.07 -19.61
CA TRP A 173 -38.33 -7.31 -18.44
C TRP A 173 -38.38 -8.12 -17.14
N GLY A 174 -39.38 -8.98 -16.95
CA GLY A 174 -39.45 -9.90 -15.81
C GLY A 174 -38.29 -10.89 -15.79
N LEU A 175 -37.97 -11.51 -16.93
CA LEU A 175 -36.82 -12.41 -17.06
C LEU A 175 -35.49 -11.68 -16.88
N PHE A 176 -35.35 -10.46 -17.42
CA PHE A 176 -34.15 -9.64 -17.23
C PHE A 176 -33.92 -9.26 -15.76
N LEU A 177 -34.96 -8.83 -15.05
CA LEU A 177 -34.87 -8.49 -13.62
C LEU A 177 -34.57 -9.73 -12.75
N LEU A 178 -35.12 -10.90 -13.09
CA LEU A 178 -34.83 -12.15 -12.40
C LEU A 178 -33.36 -12.57 -12.61
N ALA A 179 -32.88 -12.52 -13.86
CA ALA A 179 -31.48 -12.81 -14.20
C ALA A 179 -30.51 -11.83 -13.51
N LEU A 180 -30.84 -10.53 -13.51
CA LEU A 180 -30.09 -9.49 -12.81
C LEU A 180 -30.06 -9.78 -11.30
N GLY A 181 -31.19 -10.14 -10.70
CA GLY A 181 -31.30 -10.54 -9.29
C GLY A 181 -30.42 -11.74 -8.95
N THR A 182 -30.39 -12.78 -9.80
CA THR A 182 -29.51 -13.93 -9.60
C THR A 182 -28.02 -13.58 -9.77
N CYS A 183 -27.66 -12.70 -10.70
CA CYS A 183 -26.28 -12.21 -10.81
C CYS A 183 -25.87 -11.39 -9.58
N VAL A 184 -26.73 -10.49 -9.10
CA VAL A 184 -26.46 -9.71 -7.87
C VAL A 184 -26.34 -10.64 -6.65
N ALA A 185 -27.17 -11.68 -6.54
CA ALA A 185 -27.05 -12.68 -5.48
C ALA A 185 -25.74 -13.48 -5.57
N LEU A 186 -25.32 -13.93 -6.76
CA LEU A 186 -24.06 -14.65 -6.96
C LEU A 186 -22.82 -13.77 -6.69
N VAL A 187 -22.87 -12.48 -7.03
CA VAL A 187 -21.81 -11.50 -6.72
C VAL A 187 -21.80 -11.17 -5.21
N ALA A 188 -22.96 -11.07 -4.57
CA ALA A 188 -23.04 -10.88 -3.12
C ALA A 188 -22.47 -12.08 -2.36
N LEU A 189 -22.83 -13.31 -2.76
CA LEU A 189 -22.32 -14.54 -2.15
C LEU A 189 -20.80 -14.68 -2.34
N SER A 190 -20.27 -14.53 -3.56
CA SER A 190 -18.82 -14.61 -3.80
C SER A 190 -18.01 -13.49 -3.12
N SER A 191 -18.62 -12.31 -2.90
CA SER A 191 -18.04 -11.23 -2.10
C SER A 191 -18.08 -11.53 -0.59
N MET A 192 -19.11 -12.21 -0.09
CA MET A 192 -19.20 -12.65 1.31
C MET A 192 -18.19 -13.75 1.66
N GLU A 193 -17.93 -14.68 0.73
CA GLU A 193 -16.90 -15.74 0.87
C GLU A 193 -15.47 -15.17 1.09
N SER A 194 -15.24 -13.91 0.70
CA SER A 194 -13.92 -13.25 0.75
C SER A 194 -13.54 -12.69 2.13
N ARG A 195 -14.28 -13.02 3.20
CA ARG A 195 -13.91 -12.72 4.59
C ARG A 195 -13.85 -14.02 5.39
N PRO A 196 -12.65 -14.58 5.68
CA PRO A 196 -12.58 -15.69 6.63
C PRO A 196 -13.20 -15.23 7.96
N PRO A 197 -14.00 -16.07 8.63
CA PRO A 197 -14.61 -15.70 9.89
C PRO A 197 -13.49 -15.43 10.90
N VAL A 198 -13.31 -14.15 11.27
CA VAL A 198 -12.39 -13.74 12.34
C VAL A 198 -12.94 -14.35 13.62
N ASN A 199 -12.44 -15.54 13.94
CA ASN A 199 -12.96 -16.37 14.99
C ASN A 199 -12.62 -15.72 16.32
N LYS A 200 -13.59 -15.01 16.92
CA LYS A 200 -13.47 -14.36 18.23
C LYS A 200 -13.47 -15.37 19.38
N ALA A 201 -12.70 -16.44 19.22
CA ALA A 201 -12.14 -17.15 20.34
C ALA A 201 -11.45 -16.12 21.23
N ARG A 202 -11.78 -16.11 22.52
CA ARG A 202 -10.97 -15.40 23.52
C ARG A 202 -9.68 -16.18 23.67
N LEU A 203 -8.73 -15.91 22.78
CA LEU A 203 -7.39 -16.49 22.82
C LEU A 203 -6.79 -16.14 24.18
N LEU A 204 -6.46 -17.17 24.96
CA LEU A 204 -5.78 -16.98 26.23
C LEU A 204 -4.34 -16.61 25.92
N LEU A 205 -4.04 -15.32 26.01
CA LEU A 205 -2.71 -14.79 25.78
C LEU A 205 -1.74 -15.31 26.85
N ASN A 206 -0.65 -15.93 26.42
CA ASN A 206 0.40 -16.38 27.32
C ASN A 206 1.46 -15.28 27.46
N PRO A 207 1.63 -14.65 28.64
CA PRO A 207 2.58 -13.56 28.84
C PRO A 207 4.06 -13.97 28.74
N ARG A 208 4.35 -15.27 28.55
CA ARG A 208 5.69 -15.81 28.26
C ARG A 208 5.93 -16.11 26.77
N ASP A 209 4.90 -16.03 25.92
CA ASP A 209 5.04 -16.28 24.49
C ASP A 209 5.21 -14.94 23.74
N ILE A 210 6.24 -14.86 22.89
CA ILE A 210 6.61 -13.65 22.14
C ILE A 210 6.69 -13.97 20.64
N ASP A 211 5.96 -13.23 19.82
CA ASP A 211 6.12 -13.27 18.36
C ASP A 211 7.16 -12.24 17.90
N ILE A 212 8.05 -12.58 16.97
CA ILE A 212 8.89 -11.60 16.25
C ILE A 212 8.39 -11.48 14.80
N HIS A 213 7.96 -10.28 14.41
CA HIS A 213 7.54 -9.98 13.04
C HIS A 213 8.48 -8.96 12.38
N LEU A 214 8.80 -9.18 11.10
CA LEU A 214 9.51 -8.23 10.25
C LEU A 214 8.54 -7.66 9.21
N VAL A 215 8.25 -6.37 9.31
CA VAL A 215 7.38 -5.64 8.37
C VAL A 215 8.21 -5.17 7.18
N ASN A 216 7.81 -5.59 5.98
CA ASN A 216 8.54 -5.35 4.74
C ASN A 216 8.56 -3.86 4.33
N GLY A 217 9.66 -3.18 4.65
CA GLY A 217 9.91 -1.77 4.36
C GLY A 217 10.39 -1.52 2.93
N ASN A 218 9.61 -1.90 1.91
CA ASN A 218 9.95 -1.72 0.48
C ASN A 218 10.31 -0.28 0.07
N SER A 219 10.00 0.72 0.91
CA SER A 219 10.34 2.13 0.69
C SER A 219 11.84 2.48 0.88
N CYS A 220 12.71 1.52 1.14
CA CYS A 220 14.10 1.75 1.57
C CYS A 220 15.17 1.32 0.55
N ALA A 221 16.04 2.26 0.17
CA ALA A 221 17.25 1.95 -0.58
C ALA A 221 18.18 1.05 0.26
N ASN A 222 18.80 0.05 -0.36
CA ASN A 222 19.61 -1.00 0.27
C ASN A 222 18.85 -1.95 1.23
N TRP A 223 17.51 -2.02 1.13
CA TRP A 223 16.65 -2.93 1.91
C TRP A 223 17.21 -4.35 2.04
N SER A 224 17.70 -4.98 0.97
CA SER A 224 18.16 -6.39 1.00
C SER A 224 19.30 -6.68 1.98
N SER A 225 20.26 -5.76 2.14
CA SER A 225 21.37 -5.92 3.11
C SER A 225 20.88 -5.70 4.55
N GLN A 226 20.04 -4.68 4.73
CA GLN A 226 19.46 -4.34 6.03
C GLN A 226 18.45 -5.39 6.52
N HIS A 227 17.71 -6.02 5.60
CA HIS A 227 16.80 -7.14 5.83
C HIS A 227 17.58 -8.39 6.28
N SER A 228 18.68 -8.75 5.62
CA SER A 228 19.54 -9.86 6.09
C SER A 228 20.07 -9.64 7.51
N TYR A 229 20.44 -8.40 7.86
CA TYR A 229 20.81 -8.06 9.24
C TYR A 229 19.61 -8.15 10.21
N ALA A 230 18.43 -7.67 9.82
CA ALA A 230 17.23 -7.69 10.67
C ALA A 230 16.72 -9.10 10.96
N VAL A 231 16.72 -10.01 9.98
CA VAL A 231 16.37 -11.43 10.18
C VAL A 231 17.44 -12.15 11.02
N GLY A 232 18.72 -11.85 10.80
CA GLY A 232 19.80 -12.36 11.66
C GLY A 232 19.66 -11.92 13.12
N LEU A 233 19.27 -10.66 13.33
CA LEU A 233 18.99 -10.08 14.64
C LEU A 233 17.74 -10.70 15.30
N ALA A 234 16.67 -10.95 14.54
CA ALA A 234 15.48 -11.67 15.02
C ALA A 234 15.82 -13.10 15.46
N SER A 235 16.49 -13.87 14.59
CA SER A 235 16.94 -15.24 14.90
C SER A 235 17.86 -15.29 16.13
N LEU A 236 18.73 -14.28 16.30
CA LEU A 236 19.55 -14.14 17.50
C LEU A 236 18.71 -13.92 18.76
N ILE A 237 17.71 -13.02 18.71
CA ILE A 237 16.81 -12.75 19.84
C ILE A 237 16.01 -14.00 20.19
N THR A 238 15.40 -14.66 19.19
CA THR A 238 14.68 -15.94 19.31
C THR A 238 15.55 -17.00 20.00
N THR A 239 16.74 -17.26 19.45
CA THR A 239 17.68 -18.27 19.99
C THR A 239 18.13 -17.91 21.40
N SER A 240 18.42 -16.63 21.67
CA SER A 240 18.90 -16.17 22.98
C SER A 240 17.82 -16.31 24.06
N LEU A 241 16.58 -15.89 23.79
CA LEU A 241 15.48 -16.02 24.73
C LEU A 241 15.11 -17.48 24.95
N ASN A 242 14.95 -18.29 23.89
CA ASN A 242 14.60 -19.72 24.00
C ASN A 242 15.69 -20.54 24.74
N THR A 243 16.97 -20.14 24.69
CA THR A 243 18.08 -20.88 25.32
C THR A 243 18.41 -20.39 26.74
N PHE A 244 18.22 -19.09 27.01
CA PHE A 244 18.71 -18.44 28.23
C PHE A 244 17.62 -17.87 29.16
N SER A 245 16.34 -17.91 28.77
CA SER A 245 15.21 -17.39 29.55
C SER A 245 14.11 -18.45 29.80
N THR A 246 12.94 -18.00 30.26
CA THR A 246 11.69 -18.79 30.35
C THR A 246 10.60 -18.31 29.38
N PHE A 247 10.96 -17.43 28.44
CA PHE A 247 10.08 -17.03 27.34
C PHE A 247 10.17 -18.03 26.20
N MET A 248 9.04 -18.31 25.54
CA MET A 248 8.98 -19.00 24.26
C MET A 248 8.86 -17.96 23.17
N VAL A 249 9.74 -18.03 22.17
CA VAL A 249 9.81 -17.04 21.09
C VAL A 249 9.60 -17.70 19.75
N HIS A 250 8.65 -17.17 18.99
CA HIS A 250 8.29 -17.60 17.65
C HIS A 250 8.83 -16.59 16.64
N ASP A 251 9.86 -16.99 15.89
CA ASP A 251 10.34 -16.21 14.77
C ASP A 251 9.35 -16.30 13.61
N LYS A 252 8.70 -15.19 13.29
CA LYS A 252 7.72 -15.05 12.20
C LYS A 252 8.23 -14.08 11.13
N THR A 253 9.54 -13.86 11.04
CA THR A 253 10.11 -12.90 10.08
C THR A 253 10.02 -13.35 8.61
N ASP A 254 9.96 -14.66 8.35
CA ASP A 254 9.71 -15.24 7.01
C ASP A 254 8.24 -15.70 6.81
N TYR A 255 7.38 -15.48 7.82
CA TYR A 255 5.98 -15.94 7.81
C TYR A 255 5.03 -14.84 7.30
N ASN A 256 4.78 -14.84 6.00
CA ASN A 256 3.88 -13.88 5.33
C ASN A 256 2.37 -14.19 5.53
N ILE A 257 1.98 -14.75 6.68
CA ILE A 257 0.60 -15.12 7.03
C ILE A 257 0.28 -14.62 8.44
N ASN A 258 -0.69 -13.71 8.55
CA ASN A 258 -1.15 -13.17 9.83
C ASN A 258 -2.17 -14.12 10.48
N GLU A 259 -1.69 -15.22 11.04
CA GLU A 259 -2.51 -16.14 11.85
C GLU A 259 -2.76 -15.58 13.27
N PRO A 260 -3.94 -15.79 13.87
CA PRO A 260 -4.23 -15.33 15.23
C PRO A 260 -3.41 -16.13 16.25
N SER A 261 -2.48 -15.47 16.94
CA SER A 261 -1.52 -16.11 17.85
C SER A 261 -1.79 -15.81 19.32
N SER A 262 -1.54 -16.80 20.18
CA SER A 262 -1.65 -16.71 21.64
C SER A 262 -0.48 -15.98 22.31
N SER A 263 0.50 -15.51 21.55
CA SER A 263 1.65 -14.77 22.05
C SER A 263 1.21 -13.52 22.80
N GLY A 264 1.52 -13.45 24.10
CA GLY A 264 1.18 -12.33 24.96
C GLY A 264 2.01 -11.08 24.69
N LYS A 265 3.07 -11.17 23.87
CA LYS A 265 3.86 -10.02 23.42
C LYS A 265 4.20 -10.13 21.94
N THR A 266 4.38 -9.00 21.28
CA THR A 266 4.83 -8.91 19.89
C THR A 266 6.02 -7.96 19.78
N LEU A 267 7.12 -8.44 19.21
CA LEU A 267 8.29 -7.65 18.81
C LEU A 267 8.20 -7.38 17.30
N THR A 268 7.87 -6.15 16.93
CA THR A 268 7.81 -5.70 15.54
C THR A 268 9.11 -5.03 15.15
N ILE A 269 9.73 -5.48 14.07
CA ILE A 269 10.85 -4.81 13.39
C ILE A 269 10.31 -4.23 12.07
N GLU A 270 10.52 -2.94 11.81
CA GLU A 270 10.08 -2.26 10.58
C GLU A 270 11.18 -1.29 10.11
N PHE A 271 11.35 -1.11 8.80
CA PHE A 271 12.21 -0.03 8.28
C PHE A 271 11.36 1.11 7.75
N VAL A 272 11.41 2.24 8.46
CA VAL A 272 10.57 3.40 8.21
C VAL A 272 11.35 4.45 7.42
N ASN A 273 10.85 4.81 6.24
CA ASN A 273 11.36 5.93 5.47
C ASN A 273 10.68 7.24 5.91
N GLN A 274 11.48 8.22 6.35
CA GLN A 274 10.98 9.58 6.59
C GLN A 274 10.71 10.26 5.25
N ARG A 275 9.43 10.42 4.89
CA ARG A 275 9.02 10.95 3.58
C ARG A 275 9.24 12.47 3.38
N HIS A 276 10.12 13.11 4.16
CA HIS A 276 10.32 14.57 4.05
C HIS A 276 11.24 14.98 2.90
N TYR A 277 12.24 14.16 2.50
CA TYR A 277 13.09 14.46 1.34
C TYR A 277 13.61 13.22 0.61
N ARG A 278 13.84 13.34 -0.71
CA ARG A 278 14.18 12.26 -1.67
C ARG A 278 15.46 11.45 -1.42
N ALA A 279 16.16 11.66 -0.30
CA ALA A 279 17.40 10.98 0.05
C ALA A 279 17.59 10.77 1.57
N GLN A 280 16.52 10.82 2.38
CA GLN A 280 16.63 10.49 3.79
C GLN A 280 16.90 8.98 3.99
N GLN A 281 17.75 8.68 4.97
CA GLN A 281 18.09 7.31 5.35
C GLN A 281 16.91 6.68 6.09
N CYS A 282 16.54 5.45 5.73
CA CYS A 282 15.62 4.67 6.54
C CYS A 282 16.24 4.35 7.90
N PHE A 283 15.40 4.33 8.93
CA PHE A 283 15.77 3.80 10.25
C PHE A 283 15.02 2.50 10.51
N MET A 284 15.68 1.56 11.17
CA MET A 284 15.08 0.35 11.72
C MET A 284 14.36 0.74 13.01
N SER A 285 13.03 0.72 12.98
CA SER A 285 12.17 0.79 14.15
C SER A 285 12.08 -0.62 14.76
N VAL A 286 12.22 -0.72 16.08
CA VAL A 286 12.02 -1.97 16.83
C VAL A 286 11.12 -1.67 18.01
N GLN A 287 9.95 -2.32 18.06
CA GLN A 287 8.92 -2.07 19.05
C GLN A 287 8.44 -3.36 19.71
N LEU A 288 8.48 -3.41 21.04
CA LEU A 288 7.88 -4.49 21.83
C LEU A 288 6.55 -3.99 22.40
N VAL A 289 5.47 -4.73 22.13
CA VAL A 289 4.12 -4.44 22.62
C VAL A 289 3.63 -5.61 23.47
N ASP A 290 2.98 -5.31 24.59
CA ASP A 290 2.20 -6.29 25.35
C ASP A 290 0.80 -6.41 24.75
N ASN A 291 0.43 -7.62 24.32
CA ASN A 291 -0.83 -7.86 23.63
C ASN A 291 -2.04 -7.92 24.60
N ALA A 292 -1.80 -7.95 25.91
CA ALA A 292 -2.88 -7.99 26.91
C ALA A 292 -3.49 -6.61 27.20
N ASP A 293 -2.69 -5.53 27.14
CA ASP A 293 -3.14 -4.15 27.37
C ASP A 293 -2.82 -3.17 26.22
N SER A 294 -2.14 -3.63 25.17
CA SER A 294 -1.62 -2.83 24.05
C SER A 294 -0.54 -1.81 24.42
N SER A 295 0.14 -1.97 25.57
CA SER A 295 1.22 -1.06 25.99
C SER A 295 2.51 -1.30 25.22
N THR A 296 3.20 -0.22 24.83
CA THR A 296 4.55 -0.29 24.26
C THR A 296 5.58 -0.42 25.38
N MET A 297 6.17 -1.62 25.50
CA MET A 297 7.21 -1.93 26.47
C MET A 297 8.60 -1.40 26.05
N LEU A 298 8.84 -1.27 24.74
CA LEU A 298 10.08 -0.76 24.16
C LEU A 298 9.78 -0.10 22.80
N ASP A 299 10.33 1.08 22.53
CA ASP A 299 10.42 1.70 21.20
C ASP A 299 11.87 2.16 20.98
N LYS A 300 12.52 1.62 19.95
CA LYS A 300 13.92 1.90 19.60
C LYS A 300 14.03 2.18 18.10
N ARG A 301 14.89 3.12 17.74
CA ARG A 301 15.02 3.62 16.36
C ARG A 301 16.51 3.72 16.00
N TYR A 302 16.94 2.92 15.04
CA TYR A 302 18.35 2.73 14.70
C TYR A 302 18.65 3.09 13.24
N PHE A 303 19.64 3.96 13.02
CA PHE A 303 20.20 4.20 11.69
C PHE A 303 21.26 3.14 11.39
N VAL A 304 20.88 2.08 10.68
CA VAL A 304 21.75 0.93 10.38
C VAL A 304 22.77 1.31 9.30
N THR A 305 24.04 1.39 9.68
CA THR A 305 25.19 1.56 8.77
C THR A 305 25.99 0.25 8.69
N ASN A 306 27.09 0.24 7.92
CA ASN A 306 27.95 -0.94 7.77
C ASN A 306 28.93 -1.16 8.95
N ASP A 307 29.02 -0.19 9.86
CA ASP A 307 30.01 -0.16 10.94
C ASP A 307 29.38 -0.32 12.34
N ASN A 308 28.08 -0.03 12.51
CA ASN A 308 27.42 0.09 13.81
C ASN A 308 26.49 -1.09 14.22
N GLN A 309 26.37 -2.13 13.39
CA GLN A 309 25.49 -3.29 13.59
C GLN A 309 25.71 -4.00 14.94
N LEU A 310 26.97 -4.17 15.37
CA LEU A 310 27.28 -4.77 16.68
C LEU A 310 26.85 -3.86 17.84
N THR A 311 26.98 -2.55 17.69
CA THR A 311 26.52 -1.56 18.69
C THR A 311 25.00 -1.55 18.80
N ILE A 312 24.28 -1.59 17.67
CA ILE A 312 22.82 -1.69 17.61
C ILE A 312 22.34 -3.00 18.25
N GLN A 313 22.98 -4.13 17.90
CA GLN A 313 22.67 -5.44 18.49
C GLN A 313 22.82 -5.41 20.02
N ASN A 314 23.93 -4.86 20.53
CA ASN A 314 24.19 -4.81 21.97
C ASN A 314 23.23 -3.87 22.71
N ASP A 315 22.91 -2.69 22.16
CA ASP A 315 21.92 -1.79 22.75
C ASP A 315 20.52 -2.43 22.76
N LEU A 316 20.10 -3.08 21.67
CA LEU A 316 18.80 -3.75 21.60
C LEU A 316 18.72 -4.92 22.59
N MET A 317 19.75 -5.79 22.65
CA MET A 317 19.76 -6.90 23.60
C MET A 317 19.72 -6.41 25.06
N ASN A 318 20.48 -5.37 25.42
CA ASN A 318 20.41 -4.78 26.76
C ASN A 318 19.00 -4.22 27.04
N SER A 319 18.43 -3.48 26.09
CA SER A 319 17.10 -2.88 26.22
C SER A 319 15.98 -3.93 26.31
N LEU A 320 16.13 -5.07 25.64
CA LEU A 320 15.22 -6.22 25.78
C LEU A 320 15.38 -6.93 27.13
N SER A 321 16.60 -7.02 27.67
CA SER A 321 16.83 -7.49 29.06
C SER A 321 16.07 -6.62 30.05
N ASP A 322 16.16 -5.29 29.90
CA ASP A 322 15.51 -4.34 30.80
C ASP A 322 13.98 -4.38 30.66
N ALA A 323 13.46 -4.37 29.41
CA ALA A 323 12.02 -4.41 29.14
C ALA A 323 11.33 -5.73 29.53
N LEU A 324 12.03 -6.87 29.42
CA LEU A 324 11.52 -8.19 29.82
C LEU A 324 11.89 -8.59 31.26
N ALA A 325 12.61 -7.72 31.98
CA ALA A 325 13.23 -7.99 33.29
C ALA A 325 14.06 -9.30 33.32
N GLN A 326 14.77 -9.57 32.23
CA GLN A 326 15.46 -10.84 31.94
C GLN A 326 16.97 -10.61 31.72
N PRO A 327 17.80 -10.67 32.77
CA PRO A 327 19.23 -10.44 32.65
C PRO A 327 19.91 -11.57 31.84
N TRP A 328 20.90 -11.20 31.02
CA TRP A 328 21.66 -12.15 30.20
C TRP A 328 22.76 -12.85 30.99
N PRO A 329 22.76 -14.19 31.08
CA PRO A 329 23.76 -14.93 31.85
C PRO A 329 25.11 -14.98 31.11
N ALA A 330 26.23 -15.05 31.85
CA ALA A 330 27.58 -15.07 31.26
C ALA A 330 27.80 -16.17 30.19
N ARG A 331 27.09 -17.31 30.29
CA ARG A 331 27.09 -18.36 29.26
C ARG A 331 26.63 -17.89 27.88
N MET A 332 25.71 -16.92 27.81
CA MET A 332 25.29 -16.29 26.57
C MET A 332 26.39 -15.39 26.00
N GLN A 333 27.05 -14.59 26.85
CA GLN A 333 28.15 -13.73 26.39
C GLN A 333 29.34 -14.55 25.85
N ALA A 334 29.61 -15.73 26.42
CA ALA A 334 30.56 -16.69 25.87
C ALA A 334 30.10 -17.24 24.51
N MET A 335 28.82 -17.59 24.37
CA MET A 335 28.20 -18.04 23.10
C MET A 335 28.37 -16.96 22.00
N LEU A 336 27.99 -15.70 22.26
CA LEU A 336 28.15 -14.62 21.27
C LEU A 336 29.60 -14.45 20.80
N ARG A 337 30.58 -14.52 21.73
CA ARG A 337 32.02 -14.44 21.40
C ARG A 337 32.56 -15.61 20.58
N GLN A 338 31.86 -16.75 20.56
CA GLN A 338 32.25 -17.95 19.81
C GLN A 338 31.56 -18.05 18.45
N TYR A 339 30.29 -17.61 18.37
CA TYR A 339 29.41 -17.83 17.22
C TYR A 339 29.07 -16.55 16.43
N GLN A 340 29.64 -15.39 16.78
CA GLN A 340 29.54 -14.16 15.99
C GLN A 340 30.92 -13.55 15.66
N PRO A 341 31.10 -12.94 14.46
CA PRO A 341 32.31 -12.22 14.13
C PRO A 341 32.43 -10.90 14.91
N SER A 342 33.66 -10.52 15.26
CA SER A 342 34.00 -9.32 16.02
C SER A 342 33.88 -7.99 15.24
N GLN A 343 33.59 -8.05 13.93
CA GLN A 343 33.52 -6.90 13.03
C GLN A 343 32.12 -6.74 12.43
N SER A 344 31.55 -5.54 12.51
CA SER A 344 30.18 -5.26 12.05
C SER A 344 29.97 -5.55 10.55
N VAL A 345 30.96 -5.24 9.70
CA VAL A 345 30.92 -5.54 8.26
C VAL A 345 30.86 -7.05 8.00
N ALA A 346 31.62 -7.85 8.76
CA ALA A 346 31.61 -9.31 8.64
C ALA A 346 30.28 -9.90 9.13
N LEU A 347 29.66 -9.31 10.17
CA LEU A 347 28.36 -9.74 10.72
C LEU A 347 27.24 -9.70 9.67
N THR A 348 27.16 -8.66 8.83
CA THR A 348 26.13 -8.57 7.79
C THR A 348 26.30 -9.63 6.70
N TYR A 349 27.54 -9.88 6.23
CA TYR A 349 27.80 -10.96 5.28
C TYR A 349 27.53 -12.34 5.89
N PHE A 350 27.86 -12.53 7.18
CA PHE A 350 27.60 -13.75 7.93
C PHE A 350 26.11 -14.07 8.04
N TYR A 351 25.27 -13.11 8.46
CA TYR A 351 23.82 -13.31 8.48
C TYR A 351 23.23 -13.54 7.08
N GLN A 352 23.77 -12.88 6.05
CA GLN A 352 23.34 -13.12 4.66
C GLN A 352 23.71 -14.53 4.17
N SER A 353 24.90 -15.06 4.51
CA SER A 353 25.21 -16.47 4.23
C SER A 353 24.32 -17.42 5.02
N HIS A 354 24.00 -17.12 6.28
CA HIS A 354 23.14 -17.96 7.11
C HIS A 354 21.72 -18.09 6.55
N GLN A 355 21.10 -16.99 6.10
CA GLN A 355 19.82 -17.04 5.38
C GLN A 355 19.89 -17.91 4.11
N LEU A 356 20.95 -17.78 3.33
CA LEU A 356 21.13 -18.52 2.09
C LEU A 356 21.40 -20.02 2.33
N LEU A 357 21.98 -20.39 3.47
CA LEU A 357 22.09 -21.78 3.93
C LEU A 357 20.72 -22.35 4.34
N MET A 358 19.91 -21.59 5.08
CA MET A 358 18.56 -22.00 5.48
C MET A 358 17.62 -22.21 4.28
N LYS A 359 17.83 -21.47 3.18
CA LYS A 359 17.04 -21.59 1.93
C LYS A 359 17.36 -22.88 1.15
N GLY A 360 18.55 -23.46 1.32
CA GLY A 360 18.88 -24.83 0.93
C GLY A 360 19.07 -25.13 -0.57
N ASP A 361 18.75 -24.21 -1.49
CA ASP A 361 18.95 -24.41 -2.93
C ASP A 361 20.42 -24.24 -3.36
N VAL A 362 20.83 -25.01 -4.37
CA VAL A 362 22.21 -25.09 -4.88
C VAL A 362 22.83 -23.72 -5.16
N ASP A 363 22.09 -22.82 -5.81
CA ASP A 363 22.55 -21.46 -6.12
C ASP A 363 22.81 -20.65 -4.83
N SER A 364 21.88 -20.71 -3.87
CA SER A 364 22.03 -20.02 -2.58
C SER A 364 23.15 -20.64 -1.72
N LEU A 365 23.32 -21.97 -1.71
CA LEU A 365 24.44 -22.64 -1.06
C LEU A 365 25.80 -22.20 -1.66
N SER A 366 25.88 -22.11 -3.00
CA SER A 366 27.10 -21.63 -3.67
C SER A 366 27.42 -20.17 -3.30
N LYS A 367 26.38 -19.32 -3.23
CA LYS A 367 26.49 -17.92 -2.84
C LYS A 367 26.85 -17.76 -1.36
N ALA A 368 26.29 -18.57 -0.48
CA ALA A 368 26.64 -18.60 0.95
C ALA A 368 28.11 -18.96 1.15
N SER A 369 28.63 -19.97 0.44
CA SER A 369 30.05 -20.34 0.46
C SER A 369 30.98 -19.18 0.05
N SER A 370 30.58 -18.43 -1.00
CA SER A 370 31.31 -17.24 -1.47
C SER A 370 31.29 -16.09 -0.45
N LEU A 371 30.15 -15.84 0.20
CA LEU A 371 30.04 -14.84 1.28
C LEU A 371 30.84 -15.25 2.52
N LEU A 372 30.85 -16.54 2.89
CA LEU A 372 31.67 -17.04 3.99
C LEU A 372 33.17 -16.92 3.71
N ASP A 373 33.62 -17.05 2.46
CA ASP A 373 35.00 -16.71 2.08
C ASP A 373 35.32 -15.23 2.31
N ASP A 374 34.39 -14.31 2.06
CA ASP A 374 34.58 -12.88 2.35
C ASP A 374 34.46 -12.53 3.84
N VAL A 375 33.70 -13.30 4.63
CA VAL A 375 33.73 -13.23 6.10
C VAL A 375 35.11 -13.67 6.62
N ILE A 376 35.61 -14.82 6.16
CA ILE A 376 36.91 -15.39 6.56
C ILE A 376 38.07 -14.45 6.23
N LYS A 377 38.07 -13.82 5.03
CA LYS A 377 39.10 -12.83 4.64
C LYS A 377 39.13 -11.59 5.55
N ARG A 378 38.00 -11.21 6.12
CA ARG A 378 37.85 -10.00 6.97
C ARG A 378 38.12 -10.30 8.45
N ALA A 379 37.64 -11.44 8.93
CA ALA A 379 37.74 -11.88 10.31
C ALA A 379 38.37 -13.30 10.38
N PRO A 380 39.68 -13.45 10.14
CA PRO A 380 40.36 -14.75 10.14
C PRO A 380 40.30 -15.43 11.53
N ASP A 381 40.17 -14.64 12.60
CA ASP A 381 40.02 -15.12 13.98
C ASP A 381 38.70 -15.88 14.20
N PHE A 382 37.71 -15.72 13.32
CA PHE A 382 36.36 -16.25 13.48
C PHE A 382 36.23 -17.69 12.97
N ILE A 383 36.77 -18.62 13.75
CA ILE A 383 36.84 -20.07 13.45
C ILE A 383 35.47 -20.66 13.02
N TYR A 384 34.35 -20.17 13.57
CA TYR A 384 33.02 -20.72 13.27
C TYR A 384 32.62 -20.57 11.78
N ALA A 385 33.02 -19.50 11.10
CA ALA A 385 32.73 -19.34 9.66
C ALA A 385 33.37 -20.45 8.80
N TYR A 386 34.52 -21.00 9.20
CA TYR A 386 35.11 -22.15 8.54
C TYR A 386 34.25 -23.41 8.73
N ALA A 387 33.75 -23.65 9.95
CA ALA A 387 32.89 -24.79 10.26
C ALA A 387 31.56 -24.72 9.49
N GLU A 388 30.90 -23.57 9.49
CA GLU A 388 29.66 -23.34 8.74
C GLU A 388 29.88 -23.47 7.22
N LYS A 389 31.02 -22.99 6.69
CA LYS A 389 31.38 -23.20 5.28
C LYS A 389 31.55 -24.68 4.95
N THR A 390 32.23 -25.46 5.81
CA THR A 390 32.36 -26.91 5.59
C THR A 390 31.02 -27.62 5.65
N LEU A 391 30.11 -27.22 6.54
CA LEU A 391 28.75 -27.77 6.63
C LEU A 391 27.95 -27.52 5.33
N GLY A 392 27.91 -26.28 4.85
CA GLY A 392 27.26 -25.95 3.58
C GLY A 392 27.86 -26.68 2.37
N GLY A 393 29.18 -26.81 2.33
CA GLY A 393 29.90 -27.58 1.31
C GLY A 393 29.59 -29.08 1.33
N CYS A 394 29.31 -29.66 2.50
CA CYS A 394 28.86 -31.04 2.63
C CYS A 394 27.38 -31.25 2.22
N ILE A 395 26.52 -30.23 2.35
CA ILE A 395 25.09 -30.31 2.01
C ILE A 395 24.86 -30.21 0.50
N ALA A 396 25.56 -29.28 -0.17
CA ALA A 396 25.41 -29.01 -1.60
C ALA A 396 25.36 -30.26 -2.52
N PRO A 397 26.28 -31.25 -2.44
CA PRO A 397 26.24 -32.42 -3.33
C PRO A 397 25.02 -33.34 -3.14
N PHE A 398 24.32 -33.29 -2.00
CA PHE A 398 23.07 -34.01 -1.82
C PHE A 398 21.88 -33.26 -2.43
N THR A 399 21.90 -31.92 -2.44
CA THR A 399 20.83 -31.10 -3.03
C THR A 399 20.79 -31.13 -4.57
N THR A 400 21.87 -31.57 -5.23
CA THR A 400 21.91 -31.86 -6.68
C THR A 400 21.53 -33.30 -7.06
N ALA A 401 21.17 -34.15 -6.10
CA ALA A 401 20.90 -35.57 -6.29
C ALA A 401 19.41 -35.95 -6.13
N ALA A 402 18.52 -34.96 -6.09
CA ALA A 402 17.07 -35.08 -5.95
C ALA A 402 16.35 -34.22 -7.01
#